data_AF-A0AAU9UKT2-F1
#
_entry.id   AF-A0AAU9UKT2-F1
#
_cell.length_a   1.000
_cell.length_b   1.000
_cell.length_c   1.000
_cell.angle_alpha   90.00
_cell.angle_beta   90.00
_cell.angle_gamma   90.00
#
_symmetry.space_group_name_H-M   'P 1'
#
loop_
_entity.id
_entity.type
_entity.pdbx_description
1 polymer ?
#
loop_
_entity_poly.entity_id
_entity_poly.type
_entity_poly.pdbx_seq_one_letter_code
_entity_poly.pdbx_strand_id
1 'polypeptide(L)'
;MQRESLKVVIANRYEWALAAGLCLLNVGAVQACVPWSGGSVVDVTFATPAIARRVEEWRVETEVETLSDHRYIRFEVSPAPVRLASSSSSTSSRGRSQFPRWALSKIDR
;
A
#
# COMPACT_ATOMS: atom_id res chain seq x y z
N MET A 1 -4.42 1.64 16.28
CA MET A 1 -4.28 2.44 15.04
C MET A 1 -2.99 2.00 14.34
N GLN A 2 -3.02 0.91 13.58
CA GLN A 2 -1.84 0.46 12.82
C GLN A 2 -1.83 1.22 11.50
N ARG A 3 -0.89 2.16 11.34
CA ARG A 3 -0.62 2.79 10.05
C ARG A 3 0.30 1.83 9.30
N GLU A 4 -0.29 0.96 8.47
CA GLU A 4 0.48 0.12 7.55
C GLU A 4 1.01 1.01 6.42
N SER A 5 2.33 1.08 6.26
CA SER A 5 2.96 1.88 5.22
C SER A 5 2.70 1.27 3.85
N LEU A 6 2.04 2.04 2.99
CA LEU A 6 1.67 1.67 1.64
C LEU A 6 2.89 1.85 0.75
N LYS A 7 3.44 0.74 0.25
CA LYS A 7 4.51 0.76 -0.75
C LYS A 7 3.88 1.07 -2.10
N VAL A 8 3.98 2.31 -2.55
CA VAL A 8 3.74 2.69 -3.93
C VAL A 8 4.96 2.21 -4.74
N VAL A 9 4.76 1.30 -5.69
CA VAL A 9 5.82 0.77 -6.55
C VAL A 9 5.49 1.14 -7.99
N ILE A 10 6.29 2.03 -8.58
CA ILE A 10 6.23 2.35 -10.00
C ILE A 10 6.86 1.18 -10.76
N ALA A 11 6.09 0.47 -11.59
CA ALA A 11 6.62 -0.64 -12.39
C ALA A 11 6.09 -0.60 -13.83
N ASN A 12 7.02 -0.55 -14.80
CA ASN A 12 6.76 -0.52 -16.24
C ASN A 12 6.33 -1.89 -16.83
N ARG A 13 5.94 -2.86 -16.00
CA ARG A 13 5.25 -4.13 -16.34
C ARG A 13 4.92 -4.84 -15.02
N TYR A 14 3.64 -5.07 -14.74
CA TYR A 14 3.14 -5.56 -13.43
C TYR A 14 3.06 -7.09 -13.31
N GLU A 15 3.58 -7.82 -14.30
CA GLU A 15 3.60 -9.29 -14.36
C GLU A 15 4.31 -9.92 -13.16
N TRP A 16 5.40 -9.31 -12.69
CA TRP A 16 6.13 -9.78 -11.50
C TRP A 16 5.25 -9.77 -10.25
N ALA A 17 4.34 -8.80 -10.13
CA ALA A 17 3.47 -8.66 -8.97
C ALA A 17 2.40 -9.76 -8.97
N LEU A 18 1.85 -10.06 -10.15
CA LEU A 18 0.92 -11.18 -10.34
C LEU A 18 1.60 -12.53 -10.04
N ALA A 19 2.83 -12.72 -10.55
CA ALA A 19 3.62 -13.92 -10.27
C ALA A 19 3.95 -14.08 -8.77
N ALA A 20 4.09 -12.96 -8.05
CA ALA A 20 4.26 -12.94 -6.59
C ALA A 20 2.94 -13.12 -5.80
N GLY A 21 1.80 -13.32 -6.49
CA GLY A 21 0.49 -13.50 -5.86
C GLY A 21 -0.09 -12.21 -5.27
N LEU A 22 0.31 -11.04 -5.77
CA LEU A 22 -0.23 -9.75 -5.35
C LEU A 22 -1.41 -9.32 -6.21
N CYS A 23 -2.37 -8.64 -5.59
CA CYS A 23 -3.54 -8.04 -6.24
C CYS A 23 -3.25 -6.56 -6.55
N LEU A 24 -3.58 -6.13 -7.77
CA LEU A 24 -3.60 -4.72 -8.16
C LEU A 24 -4.81 -4.03 -7.49
N LEU A 25 -4.57 -2.90 -6.83
CA LEU A 25 -5.60 -2.15 -6.10
C LEU A 25 -6.07 -0.88 -6.77
N ASN A 26 -5.37 -0.40 -7.80
CA ASN A 26 -5.74 0.83 -8.49
C ASN A 26 -7.16 0.72 -9.07
N VAL A 27 -7.98 1.73 -8.79
CA VAL A 27 -9.33 1.87 -9.35
C VAL A 27 -9.43 3.20 -10.10
N GLY A 28 -9.98 3.15 -11.31
CA GLY A 28 -10.16 4.33 -12.14
C GLY A 28 -8.89 4.77 -12.90
N ALA A 29 -8.96 5.95 -13.49
CA ALA A 29 -7.94 6.47 -14.41
C ALA A 29 -7.46 7.89 -14.03
N VAL A 30 -7.67 8.30 -12.77
CA VAL A 30 -7.22 9.60 -12.29
C VAL A 30 -5.69 9.65 -12.37
N GLN A 31 -5.17 10.71 -12.99
CA GLN A 31 -3.74 10.90 -13.17
C GLN A 31 -3.06 11.06 -11.81
N ALA A 32 -2.18 10.13 -11.47
CA ALA A 32 -1.39 10.19 -10.24
C ALA A 32 -0.16 11.08 -10.39
N CYS A 33 0.34 11.28 -11.61
CA CYS A 33 1.43 12.19 -11.92
C CYS A 33 0.95 13.22 -12.94
N VAL A 34 1.09 14.52 -12.67
CA VAL A 34 0.71 15.61 -13.56
C VAL A 34 1.86 16.61 -13.69
N PRO A 35 2.86 16.28 -14.52
CA PRO A 35 3.86 17.25 -14.91
C PRO A 35 3.23 18.31 -15.83
N TRP A 36 3.96 19.40 -16.05
CA TRP A 36 3.53 20.51 -16.90
C TRP A 36 3.14 20.09 -18.33
N SER A 37 3.66 18.95 -18.81
CA SER A 37 3.49 18.44 -20.18
C SER A 37 2.36 17.41 -20.35
N GLY A 38 1.55 17.17 -19.31
CA GLY A 38 0.41 16.25 -19.36
C GLY A 38 0.51 15.09 -18.37
N GLY A 39 -0.63 14.70 -17.80
CA GLY A 39 -0.67 13.74 -16.71
C GLY A 39 -0.71 12.26 -17.12
N SER A 40 -0.28 11.40 -16.21
CA SER A 40 -0.13 9.96 -16.38
C SER A 40 -0.54 9.18 -15.11
N VAL A 41 -0.90 7.92 -15.29
CA VAL A 41 -1.22 6.97 -14.20
C VAL A 41 -0.01 6.05 -14.03
N VAL A 42 1.03 6.53 -13.36
CA VAL A 42 2.31 5.78 -13.20
C VAL A 42 2.45 5.13 -11.83
N ASP A 43 1.69 5.59 -10.83
CA ASP A 43 1.74 5.06 -9.48
C ASP A 43 0.80 3.86 -9.34
N VAL A 44 1.36 2.73 -8.89
CA VAL A 44 0.63 1.47 -8.78
C VAL A 44 0.69 0.95 -7.34
N THR A 45 -0.46 0.51 -6.84
CA THR A 45 -0.64 -0.06 -5.49
C THR A 45 -0.95 -1.55 -5.61
N PHE A 46 -0.19 -2.37 -4.90
CA PHE A 46 -0.42 -3.81 -4.78
C PHE A 46 -0.59 -4.24 -3.33
N ALA A 47 -1.35 -5.30 -3.10
CA ALA A 47 -1.45 -5.93 -1.79
C ALA A 47 -1.56 -7.45 -1.89
N THR A 48 -1.24 -8.15 -0.80
CA THR A 48 -1.60 -9.57 -0.70
C THR A 48 -3.12 -9.73 -0.70
N PRO A 49 -3.68 -10.88 -1.14
CA PRO A 49 -5.12 -11.08 -1.17
C PRO A 49 -5.81 -10.85 0.19
N ALA A 50 -5.11 -11.13 1.30
CA ALA A 50 -5.62 -10.92 2.64
C ALA A 50 -5.82 -9.45 3.01
N ILE A 51 -4.94 -8.57 2.54
CA ILE A 51 -5.04 -7.12 2.76
C ILE A 51 -5.93 -6.48 1.70
N ALA A 52 -5.84 -6.92 0.43
CA ALA A 52 -6.64 -6.41 -0.68
C ALA A 52 -8.14 -6.42 -0.38
N ARG A 53 -8.65 -7.48 0.26
CA ARG A 53 -10.07 -7.59 0.65
C ARG A 53 -10.52 -6.62 1.76
N ARG A 54 -9.58 -5.94 2.40
CA ARG A 54 -9.81 -4.98 3.49
C ARG A 54 -9.48 -3.56 3.07
N VAL A 55 -9.01 -3.36 1.83
CA VAL A 55 -8.74 -2.02 1.30
C VAL A 55 -10.05 -1.40 0.89
N GLU A 56 -10.29 -0.21 1.41
CA GLU A 56 -11.51 0.58 1.18
C GLU A 56 -11.13 1.99 0.73
N GLU A 57 -12.04 2.65 0.01
CA GLU A 57 -11.91 4.04 -0.43
C GLU A 57 -10.60 4.39 -1.18
N TRP A 58 -10.07 3.47 -1.99
CA TRP A 58 -8.89 3.74 -2.80
C TRP A 58 -9.15 4.86 -3.82
N ARG A 59 -8.31 5.89 -3.79
CA ARG A 59 -8.39 7.05 -4.68
C ARG A 59 -7.07 7.80 -4.79
N VAL A 60 -6.95 8.56 -5.86
CA VAL A 60 -5.94 9.63 -6.00
C VAL A 60 -6.54 10.92 -5.43
N GLU A 61 -5.84 11.56 -4.50
CA GLU A 61 -6.24 12.84 -3.91
C GLU A 61 -5.94 13.98 -4.89
N THR A 62 -6.99 14.59 -5.43
CA THR A 62 -6.89 15.71 -6.39
C THR A 62 -6.98 17.07 -5.72
N GLU A 63 -7.50 17.14 -4.49
CA GLU A 63 -7.75 18.38 -3.75
C GLU A 63 -6.66 18.69 -2.71
N VAL A 64 -5.65 17.82 -2.60
CA VAL A 64 -4.53 17.98 -1.67
C VAL A 64 -3.29 18.37 -2.46
N GLU A 65 -2.75 19.55 -2.17
CA GLU A 65 -1.51 20.04 -2.75
C GLU A 65 -0.30 19.26 -2.20
N THR A 66 0.64 18.90 -3.08
CA THR A 66 1.83 18.09 -2.74
C THR A 66 3.14 18.82 -3.02
N LEU A 67 3.11 19.97 -3.73
CA LEU A 67 4.29 20.66 -4.25
C LEU A 67 5.21 19.76 -5.10
N SER A 68 4.62 18.71 -5.69
CA SER A 68 5.28 17.72 -6.53
C SER A 68 4.41 17.45 -7.76
N ASP A 69 5.01 16.97 -8.84
CA ASP A 69 4.26 16.45 -9.98
C ASP A 69 3.45 15.19 -9.62
N HIS A 70 3.64 14.58 -8.44
CA HIS A 70 2.86 13.43 -7.97
C HIS A 70 1.74 13.82 -7.01
N ARG A 71 0.60 13.15 -7.13
CA ARG A 71 -0.54 13.21 -6.22
C ARG A 71 -0.48 12.11 -5.18
N TYR A 72 -1.09 12.35 -4.02
CA TYR A 72 -1.22 11.31 -3.02
C TYR A 72 -2.22 10.24 -3.46
N ILE A 73 -1.90 8.98 -3.18
CA ILE A 73 -2.88 7.88 -3.18
C ILE A 73 -3.34 7.69 -1.74
N ARG A 74 -4.66 7.71 -1.52
CA ARG A 74 -5.29 7.44 -0.23
C ARG A 74 -6.17 6.20 -0.33
N PHE A 75 -6.15 5.42 0.74
CA PHE A 75 -7.12 4.37 1.01
C PHE A 75 -7.13 4.06 2.50
N GLU A 76 -8.15 3.33 2.92
CA GLU A 76 -8.29 2.80 4.26
C GLU A 76 -8.05 1.29 4.27
N VAL A 77 -7.64 0.77 5.42
CA VAL A 77 -7.51 -0.68 5.64
C VAL A 77 -8.33 -1.03 6.86
N SER A 78 -9.48 -1.67 6.66
CA SER A 78 -10.34 -2.12 7.75
C SER A 78 -9.58 -3.11 8.64
N PRO A 79 -9.81 -3.20 9.96
CA PRO A 79 -9.04 -4.08 10.85
C PRO A 79 -9.12 -5.56 10.47
N ALA A 80 -8.11 -6.34 10.85
CA ALA A 80 -8.18 -7.79 10.65
C ALA A 80 -9.32 -8.36 11.49
N PRO A 81 -10.14 -9.28 10.96
CA PRO A 81 -11.13 -9.95 11.78
C PRO A 81 -10.42 -10.64 12.94
N VAL A 82 -10.85 -10.31 14.15
CA VAL A 82 -10.35 -10.98 15.36
C VAL A 82 -10.78 -12.43 15.24
N ARG A 83 -9.82 -13.32 14.96
CA ARG A 83 -10.09 -14.75 15.12
C ARG A 83 -10.30 -14.94 16.62
N LEU A 84 -11.52 -15.26 17.06
CA LEU A 84 -11.72 -15.80 18.39
C LEU A 84 -10.84 -17.05 18.45
N ALA A 85 -9.68 -16.93 19.11
CA ALA A 85 -8.85 -18.06 19.41
C ALA A 85 -9.66 -18.92 20.38
N SER A 86 -10.26 -20.00 19.88
CA SER A 86 -10.52 -21.15 20.72
C SER A 86 -9.21 -21.49 21.42
N SER A 87 -9.21 -21.34 22.73
CA SER A 87 -8.07 -21.50 23.62
C SER A 87 -7.41 -22.86 23.44
N SER A 88 -6.37 -22.91 22.60
CA SER A 88 -5.39 -23.98 22.59
C SER A 88 -4.00 -23.35 22.70
N SER A 89 -3.53 -23.33 23.93
CA SER A 89 -2.15 -23.04 24.32
C SER A 89 -1.14 -23.91 23.58
N SER A 90 -0.23 -23.31 22.82
CA SER A 90 1.16 -23.78 22.69
C SER A 90 2.01 -22.79 21.90
N THR A 91 2.91 -22.13 22.64
CA THR A 91 4.26 -21.68 22.26
C THR A 91 4.76 -21.94 20.83
N SER A 92 5.07 -20.87 20.09
CA SER A 92 6.34 -20.76 19.33
C SER A 92 6.61 -19.32 18.89
N SER A 93 7.36 -18.61 19.73
CA SER A 93 8.00 -17.32 19.46
C SER A 93 9.23 -17.49 18.56
N ARG A 94 9.08 -17.82 17.27
CA ARG A 94 10.19 -17.77 16.31
C ARG A 94 9.70 -17.37 14.92
N GLY A 95 10.11 -16.19 14.44
CA GLY A 95 9.92 -15.78 13.05
C GLY A 95 9.65 -14.31 12.77
N ARG A 96 9.82 -13.40 13.75
CA ARG A 96 9.49 -11.97 13.54
C ARG A 96 10.73 -11.16 13.15
N SER A 97 10.68 -10.64 11.92
CA SER A 97 11.54 -9.62 11.26
C SER A 97 12.76 -10.09 10.46
N GLN A 98 12.52 -10.63 9.27
CA GLN A 98 13.49 -10.66 8.16
C GLN A 98 13.16 -9.59 7.09
N PHE A 99 12.54 -8.49 7.49
CA PHE A 99 12.33 -7.35 6.60
C PHE A 99 13.08 -6.13 7.14
N PRO A 100 13.81 -5.39 6.29
CA PRO A 100 14.53 -4.20 6.72
C PRO A 100 13.55 -3.24 7.40
N ARG A 101 13.81 -2.92 8.67
CA ARG A 101 13.08 -1.86 9.35
C ARG A 101 13.55 -0.52 8.80
N TRP A 102 12.67 0.20 8.11
CA TRP A 102 12.96 1.57 7.72
C TRP A 102 13.25 2.41 8.96
N ALA A 103 14.43 3.03 8.99
CA ALA A 103 14.87 3.91 10.06
C ALA A 103 14.17 5.26 9.92
N LEU A 104 12.90 5.32 10.34
CA LEU A 104 12.07 6.53 10.35
C LEU A 104 12.71 7.70 11.13
N SER A 105 13.69 7.41 11.99
CA SER A 105 14.49 8.42 12.70
C SER A 105 15.38 9.29 11.80
N LYS A 106 15.42 9.02 10.48
CA LYS A 106 16.22 9.78 9.52
C LYS A 106 15.41 10.63 8.55
N ILE A 107 14.10 10.79 8.77
CA ILE A 107 13.22 11.41 7.77
C ILE A 107 12.99 12.92 7.93
N ASP A 108 13.64 13.59 8.89
CA ASP A 108 13.68 15.05 8.93
C ASP A 108 15.09 15.59 9.20
N ARG A 109 15.58 16.41 8.26
CA ARG A 109 16.51 17.53 8.47
C ARG A 109 16.22 18.63 7.48
#